data_AF-A0A7S9NSH2-F1
#
_entry.id   AF-A0A7S9NSH2-F1
#
_cell.length_a   1.000
_cell.length_b   1.000
_cell.length_c   1.000
_cell.angle_alpha   90.00
_cell.angle_beta   90.00
_cell.angle_gamma   90.00
#
_symmetry.space_group_name_H-M   'P 1'
#
loop_
_entity.id
_entity.type
_entity.pdbx_description
1 polymer ?
#
loop_
_entity_poly.entity_id
_entity_poly.type
_entity_poly.pdbx_seq_one_letter_code
_entity_poly.pdbx_strand_id
1 'polypeptide(L)'
;ILFIMTGAFIAMGEGLATALLIRYITYTSLFKNTKQQLSQIMKYPILSSSFIVLILGFTLPYLIYPYRNTATIYGMLANSVILTQYYSTTFGGISPLYIMLLILFFSIITYITFGKPKIRKTEIWNNGVDGQEEYTAFAMANNIRQMLKKLLRPEEEKFLPTYGLDVFWEYIYKLAKLIRRFGKSFGETLINSSISWYIIYITLALIIMIIVATMG
;
A
#
# COMPACT_ATOMS: atom_id res chain seq x y z
N ILE A 1 12.45 14.24 -6.52
CA ILE A 1 12.46 12.91 -7.18
C ILE A 1 13.31 11.90 -6.41
N LEU A 2 14.59 12.18 -6.15
CA LEU A 2 15.50 11.28 -5.45
C LEU A 2 14.98 10.81 -4.09
N PHE A 3 14.51 11.73 -3.22
CA PHE A 3 13.92 11.40 -1.92
C PHE A 3 12.61 10.59 -1.98
N ILE A 4 11.77 10.83 -2.99
CA ILE A 4 10.53 10.08 -3.20
C ILE A 4 10.86 8.64 -3.61
N MET A 5 11.86 8.48 -4.50
CA MET A 5 12.39 7.17 -4.89
C MET A 5 12.99 6.43 -3.69
N THR A 6 13.78 7.11 -2.84
CA THR A 6 14.35 6.49 -1.63
C THR A 6 13.26 6.06 -0.66
N GLY A 7 12.25 6.91 -0.42
CA GLY A 7 11.11 6.57 0.43
C GLY A 7 10.31 5.38 -0.12
N ALA A 8 10.10 5.33 -1.44
CA ALA A 8 9.44 4.20 -2.09
C ALA A 8 10.24 2.91 -1.96
N PHE A 9 11.57 2.94 -2.14
CA PHE A 9 12.43 1.78 -1.95
C PHE A 9 12.44 1.28 -0.51
N ILE A 10 12.46 2.18 0.48
CA ILE A 10 12.40 1.83 1.90
C ILE A 10 11.05 1.18 2.23
N ALA A 11 9.93 1.79 1.82
CA ALA A 11 8.60 1.22 2.03
C ALA A 11 8.43 -0.14 1.35
N MET A 12 8.99 -0.32 0.16
CA MET A 12 8.98 -1.59 -0.56
C MET A 12 9.84 -2.63 0.15
N GLY A 13 11.01 -2.25 0.67
CA GLY A 13 11.89 -3.10 1.47
C GLY A 13 11.23 -3.57 2.77
N GLU A 14 10.58 -2.68 3.51
CA GLU A 14 9.80 -3.03 4.70
C GLU A 14 8.62 -3.96 4.37
N GLY A 15 7.89 -3.69 3.29
CA GLY A 15 6.81 -4.54 2.81
C GLY A 15 7.28 -5.97 2.47
N LEU A 16 8.40 -6.09 1.77
CA LEU A 16 9.02 -7.38 1.42
C LEU A 16 9.55 -8.12 2.65
N ALA A 17 10.20 -7.42 3.59
CA ALA A 17 10.68 -7.99 4.84
C ALA A 17 9.53 -8.52 5.70
N THR A 18 8.42 -7.78 5.77
CA THR A 18 7.21 -8.19 6.50
C THR A 18 6.56 -9.42 5.86
N ALA A 19 6.47 -9.46 4.53
CA ALA A 19 5.95 -10.61 3.80
C ALA A 19 6.83 -11.87 3.97
N LEU A 20 8.16 -11.71 3.94
CA LEU A 20 9.12 -12.80 4.23
C LEU A 20 8.99 -13.29 5.67
N LEU A 21 8.80 -12.38 6.63
CA LEU A 21 8.63 -12.71 8.04
C LEU A 21 7.33 -13.48 8.28
N ILE A 22 6.21 -13.06 7.68
CA ILE A 22 4.93 -13.80 7.70
C ILE A 22 5.12 -15.19 7.08
N ARG A 23 5.83 -15.28 5.94
CA ARG A 23 6.10 -16.55 5.27
C ARG A 23 6.98 -17.46 6.13
N TYR A 24 8.00 -16.92 6.78
CA TYR A 24 8.87 -17.64 7.72
C TYR A 24 8.09 -18.14 8.93
N ILE A 25 7.22 -17.32 9.52
CA ILE A 25 6.34 -17.70 10.63
C ILE A 25 5.39 -18.83 10.21
N THR A 26 4.82 -18.74 9.02
CA THR A 26 3.90 -19.75 8.48
C THR A 26 4.65 -21.07 8.20
N TYR A 27 5.87 -21.00 7.68
CA TYR A 27 6.71 -22.18 7.46
C TYR A 27 7.14 -22.83 8.77
N THR A 28 7.58 -22.03 9.75
CA THR A 28 7.96 -22.55 11.07
C THR A 28 6.76 -23.10 11.83
N SER A 29 5.55 -22.58 11.62
CA SER A 29 4.32 -23.17 12.19
C SER A 29 3.92 -24.50 11.54
N LEU A 30 4.25 -24.69 10.26
CA LEU A 30 3.94 -25.91 9.51
C LEU A 30 4.88 -27.08 9.84
N PHE A 31 6.13 -26.81 10.27
CA PHE A 31 7.10 -27.85 10.58
C PHE A 31 7.27 -28.05 12.09
N LYS A 32 6.52 -29.04 12.61
CA LYS A 32 6.70 -29.80 13.85
C LYS A 32 7.43 -29.08 15.00
N ASN A 33 6.65 -28.38 15.82
CA ASN A 33 6.90 -28.30 17.27
C ASN A 33 5.54 -28.35 18.00
N THR A 34 5.51 -29.00 19.15
CA THR A 34 4.34 -29.15 20.03
C THR A 34 3.60 -27.81 20.15
N LYS A 35 2.28 -27.76 19.94
CA LYS A 35 1.47 -26.52 19.86
C LYS A 35 1.82 -25.46 20.92
N GLN A 36 2.21 -25.90 22.13
CA GLN A 36 2.66 -25.05 23.24
C GLN A 36 4.01 -24.35 23.00
N GLN A 37 5.05 -25.08 22.56
CA GLN A 37 6.38 -24.51 22.26
C GLN A 37 6.32 -23.56 21.06
N LEU A 38 5.54 -23.90 20.04
CA LEU A 38 5.37 -23.06 18.86
C LEU A 38 4.68 -21.73 19.19
N SER A 39 3.67 -21.74 20.07
CA SER A 39 2.99 -20.52 20.51
C SER A 39 3.91 -19.56 21.26
N GLN A 40 4.86 -20.08 22.04
CA GLN A 40 5.86 -19.27 22.75
C GLN A 40 6.95 -18.76 21.80
N ILE A 41 7.48 -19.63 20.93
CA ILE A 41 8.51 -19.28 19.94
C ILE A 41 8.00 -18.30 18.90
N MET A 42 6.70 -18.27 18.58
CA MET A 42 6.15 -17.26 17.66
C MET A 42 5.76 -15.96 18.37
N LYS A 43 5.19 -16.03 19.58
CA LYS A 43 4.68 -14.84 20.26
C LYS A 43 5.79 -13.86 20.62
N TYR A 44 6.91 -14.33 21.17
CA TYR A 44 7.96 -13.42 21.66
C TYR A 44 8.77 -12.74 20.55
N PRO A 45 9.22 -13.43 19.48
CA PRO A 45 10.00 -12.80 18.41
C PRO A 45 9.20 -11.86 17.53
N ILE A 46 7.92 -12.15 17.27
CA ILE A 46 7.04 -11.27 16.50
C ILE A 46 6.75 -10.00 17.30
N LEU A 47 6.45 -10.17 18.60
CA LEU A 47 6.19 -9.05 19.49
C LEU A 47 7.46 -8.21 19.66
N SER A 48 8.62 -8.84 19.84
CA SER A 48 9.89 -8.13 19.99
C SER A 48 10.32 -7.43 18.71
N SER A 49 10.18 -8.05 17.53
CA SER A 49 10.52 -7.38 16.26
C SER A 49 9.60 -6.20 15.98
N SER A 50 8.30 -6.34 16.21
CA SER A 50 7.32 -5.25 16.06
C SER A 50 7.63 -4.10 17.02
N PHE A 51 7.98 -4.43 18.27
CA PHE A 51 8.33 -3.44 19.29
C PHE A 51 9.65 -2.72 18.97
N ILE A 52 10.65 -3.46 18.50
CA ILE A 52 11.94 -2.91 18.05
C ILE A 52 11.72 -1.96 16.86
N VAL A 53 10.93 -2.36 15.87
CA VAL A 53 10.63 -1.50 14.71
C VAL A 53 9.89 -0.23 15.12
N LEU A 54 8.90 -0.34 16.02
CA LEU A 54 8.18 0.83 16.55
C LEU A 54 9.11 1.79 17.30
N ILE A 55 9.95 1.26 18.19
CA ILE A 55 10.88 2.07 18.99
C ILE A 55 11.96 2.70 18.11
N LEU A 56 12.61 1.91 17.26
CA LEU A 56 13.68 2.39 16.40
C LEU A 56 13.13 3.35 15.34
N GLY A 57 11.97 3.07 14.76
CA GLY A 57 11.31 3.96 13.80
C GLY A 57 10.91 5.31 14.40
N PHE A 58 10.60 5.35 15.71
CA PHE A 58 10.37 6.60 16.42
C PHE A 58 11.68 7.32 16.79
N THR A 59 12.65 6.59 17.35
CA THR A 59 13.84 7.18 17.99
C THR A 59 14.96 7.52 17.01
N LEU A 60 15.25 6.65 16.03
CA LEU A 60 16.36 6.84 15.09
C LEU A 60 16.24 8.13 14.28
N PRO A 61 15.07 8.52 13.74
CA PRO A 61 14.97 9.78 13.01
C PRO A 61 15.40 10.99 13.84
N TYR A 62 15.06 11.05 15.12
CA TYR A 62 15.45 12.16 16.00
C TYR A 62 16.92 12.16 16.42
N LEU A 63 17.61 11.01 16.32
CA LEU A 63 19.04 10.86 16.60
C LEU A 63 19.89 11.19 15.37
N ILE A 64 19.45 10.76 14.19
CA ILE A 64 20.20 10.91 12.94
C ILE A 64 20.03 12.32 12.36
N TYR A 65 18.84 12.91 12.45
CA TYR A 65 18.60 14.23 11.87
C TYR A 65 18.80 15.36 12.90
N PRO A 66 19.75 16.29 12.66
CA PRO A 66 20.05 17.39 13.59
C PRO A 66 19.04 18.56 13.49
N TYR A 67 18.25 18.64 12.42
CA TYR A 67 17.36 19.76 12.14
C TYR A 67 16.00 19.60 12.81
N ARG A 68 15.90 20.08 14.04
CA ARG A 68 14.64 20.12 14.80
C ARG A 68 13.92 21.43 14.55
N ASN A 69 12.60 21.37 14.39
CA ASN A 69 11.80 22.58 14.37
C ASN A 69 11.73 23.19 15.77
N THR A 70 12.01 24.49 15.90
CA THR A 70 11.77 25.27 17.12
C THR A 70 10.43 26.01 17.07
N ALA A 71 9.83 26.14 15.89
CA ALA A 71 8.53 26.78 15.70
C ALA A 71 7.38 25.78 15.98
N THR A 72 6.34 26.26 16.65
CA THR A 72 5.11 25.50 16.90
C THR A 72 4.31 25.35 15.61
N ILE A 73 4.18 24.11 15.11
CA ILE A 73 3.29 23.78 14.00
C ILE A 73 1.94 23.35 14.59
N TYR A 74 0.85 24.01 14.17
CA TYR A 74 -0.50 23.66 14.61
C TYR A 74 -0.86 22.22 14.25
N GLY A 75 -1.47 21.49 15.19
CA GLY A 75 -1.84 20.08 15.02
C GLY A 75 -0.69 19.08 15.23
N MET A 76 0.52 19.55 15.56
CA MET A 76 1.66 18.69 15.89
C MET A 76 2.22 19.03 17.28
N LEU A 77 2.69 18.01 17.99
CA LEU A 77 3.35 18.20 19.30
C LEU A 77 4.63 19.02 19.13
N ALA A 78 4.92 19.91 20.09
CA ALA A 78 6.11 20.75 20.06
C ALA A 78 7.39 19.90 19.91
N ASN A 79 8.33 20.35 19.07
CA ASN A 79 9.59 19.67 18.75
C ASN A 79 9.45 18.24 18.19
N SER A 80 8.26 17.80 17.78
CA SER A 80 8.04 16.46 17.20
C SER A 80 8.22 16.39 15.68
N VAL A 81 8.57 17.51 15.04
CA VAL A 81 8.71 17.61 13.58
C VAL A 81 10.17 17.79 13.22
N ILE A 82 10.66 16.89 12.39
CA ILE A 82 11.97 16.97 11.76
C ILE A 82 11.77 17.71 10.45
N LEU A 83 12.43 18.86 10.31
CA LEU A 83 12.35 19.66 9.09
C LEU A 83 13.30 19.11 8.04
N THR A 84 12.80 18.92 6.81
CA THR A 84 13.64 18.63 5.66
C THR A 84 14.09 19.95 5.04
N GLN A 85 15.40 20.19 5.09
CA GLN A 85 16.02 21.39 4.52
C GLN A 85 16.81 21.03 3.27
N TYR A 86 16.69 21.86 2.23
CA TYR A 86 17.51 21.80 1.03
C TYR A 86 18.14 23.18 0.82
N TYR A 87 19.48 23.26 0.84
CA TYR A 87 20.24 24.51 0.71
C TYR A 87 19.63 25.67 1.51
N SER A 88 19.47 25.50 2.84
CA SER A 88 18.91 26.50 3.78
C SER A 88 17.44 26.89 3.61
N THR A 89 16.73 26.32 2.63
CA THR A 89 15.27 26.46 2.50
C THR A 89 14.56 25.23 3.07
N THR A 90 13.50 25.45 3.85
CA THR A 90 12.70 24.36 4.41
C THR A 90 11.63 23.96 3.39
N PHE A 91 11.64 22.71 2.93
CA PHE A 91 10.70 22.22 1.90
C PHE A 91 9.63 21.28 2.47
N GLY A 92 9.81 20.75 3.67
CA GLY A 92 8.83 19.89 4.31
C GLY A 92 9.19 19.51 5.74
N GLY A 93 8.33 18.70 6.35
CA GLY A 93 8.56 18.18 7.69
C GLY A 93 7.97 16.78 7.84
N ILE A 94 8.68 15.91 8.53
CA ILE A 94 8.22 14.58 8.91
C ILE A 94 8.10 14.56 10.42
N SER A 95 6.95 14.14 10.95
CA SER A 95 6.79 13.87 12.37
C SER A 95 6.77 12.36 12.62
N PRO A 96 7.88 11.77 13.09
CA PRO A 96 7.94 10.35 13.45
C PRO A 96 6.87 9.97 14.48
N LEU A 97 6.56 10.89 15.40
CA LEU A 97 5.51 10.71 16.40
C LEU A 97 4.13 10.55 15.76
N TYR A 98 3.81 11.42 14.80
CA TYR A 98 2.53 11.38 14.09
C TYR A 98 2.37 10.10 13.28
N ILE A 99 3.44 9.65 12.60
CA ILE A 99 3.46 8.38 11.87
C ILE A 99 3.21 7.20 12.80
N MET A 100 3.87 7.17 13.96
CA MET A 100 3.65 6.13 14.97
C MET A 100 2.19 6.09 15.44
N LEU A 101 1.59 7.25 15.74
CA LEU A 101 0.20 7.34 16.16
C LEU A 101 -0.76 6.85 15.07
N LEU A 102 -0.51 7.19 13.80
CA LEU A 102 -1.30 6.69 12.67
C LEU A 102 -1.21 5.18 12.53
N ILE A 103 0.00 4.60 12.59
CA ILE A 103 0.18 3.15 12.51
C ILE A 103 -0.59 2.46 13.65
N LEU A 104 -0.48 2.98 14.87
CA LEU A 104 -1.17 2.45 16.04
C LEU A 104 -2.69 2.55 15.89
N PHE A 105 -3.19 3.70 15.43
CA PHE A 105 -4.61 3.93 15.16
C PHE A 105 -5.17 2.97 14.11
N PHE A 106 -4.52 2.85 12.94
CA PHE A 106 -4.95 1.92 11.90
C PHE A 106 -4.83 0.45 12.32
N SER A 107 -3.81 0.10 13.10
CA SER A 107 -3.67 -1.25 13.66
C SER A 107 -4.82 -1.59 14.61
N ILE A 108 -5.21 -0.64 15.47
CA ILE A 108 -6.36 -0.79 16.37
C ILE A 108 -7.65 -0.94 15.58
N ILE A 109 -7.90 -0.07 14.59
CA ILE A 109 -9.09 -0.16 13.73
C ILE A 109 -9.15 -1.51 13.02
N THR A 110 -8.02 -1.96 12.46
CA THR A 110 -7.92 -3.24 11.77
C THR A 110 -8.24 -4.38 12.74
N TYR A 111 -7.68 -4.34 13.95
CA TYR A 111 -7.94 -5.34 14.97
C TYR A 111 -9.40 -5.34 15.45
N ILE A 112 -10.04 -4.17 15.58
CA ILE A 112 -11.46 -4.07 15.96
C ILE A 112 -12.35 -4.61 14.84
N THR A 113 -12.09 -4.22 13.59
CA THR A 113 -12.90 -4.59 12.42
C THR A 113 -12.79 -6.07 12.08
N PHE A 114 -11.56 -6.62 12.06
CA PHE A 114 -11.30 -7.98 11.60
C PHE A 114 -11.10 -9.00 12.74
N GLY A 115 -10.92 -8.52 13.97
CA GLY A 115 -10.68 -9.36 15.14
C GLY A 115 -9.32 -10.06 15.12
N LYS A 116 -9.16 -11.04 16.02
CA LYS A 116 -7.98 -11.91 16.03
C LYS A 116 -7.93 -12.74 14.74
N PRO A 117 -6.77 -12.87 14.09
CA PRO A 117 -6.63 -13.72 12.91
C PRO A 117 -7.00 -15.16 13.28
N LYS A 118 -8.08 -15.68 12.69
CA LYS A 118 -8.52 -17.07 12.86
C LYS A 118 -7.83 -17.93 11.80
N ILE A 119 -7.17 -19.00 12.23
CA ILE A 119 -6.63 -20.02 11.33
C ILE A 119 -7.83 -20.69 10.66
N ARG A 120 -7.96 -20.52 9.33
CA ARG A 120 -9.00 -21.18 8.56
C ARG A 120 -8.67 -22.66 8.48
N LYS A 121 -9.69 -23.50 8.73
CA LYS A 121 -9.61 -24.94 8.50
C LYS A 121 -10.39 -25.27 7.24
N THR A 122 -9.92 -26.24 6.49
CA THR A 122 -10.60 -26.75 5.29
C THR A 122 -10.84 -28.24 5.44
N GLU A 123 -11.96 -28.70 4.89
CA GLU A 123 -12.26 -30.12 4.79
C GLU A 123 -11.20 -30.81 3.94
N ILE A 124 -10.77 -31.99 4.38
CA ILE A 124 -9.75 -32.78 3.70
C ILE A 124 -10.48 -33.67 2.70
N TRP A 125 -10.04 -33.69 1.45
CA TRP A 125 -10.49 -34.71 0.50
C TRP A 125 -9.83 -36.04 0.86
N ASN A 126 -10.41 -36.78 1.79
CA ASN A 126 -9.86 -38.03 2.31
C ASN A 126 -10.85 -39.19 2.24
N ASN A 127 -11.34 -39.50 1.03
CA ASN A 127 -12.13 -40.71 0.75
C ASN A 127 -13.26 -41.00 1.77
N GLY A 128 -13.98 -39.96 2.21
CA GLY A 128 -15.12 -40.09 3.12
C GLY A 128 -14.79 -40.09 4.61
N VAL A 129 -13.54 -39.86 5.00
CA VAL A 129 -13.18 -39.61 6.40
C VAL A 129 -13.35 -38.13 6.71
N ASP A 130 -14.30 -37.81 7.58
CA ASP A 130 -14.49 -36.45 8.09
C ASP A 130 -13.26 -36.01 8.88
N GLY A 131 -12.54 -35.04 8.32
CA GLY A 131 -11.39 -34.42 8.93
C GLY A 131 -11.24 -32.99 8.43
N GLN A 132 -10.74 -32.12 9.32
CA GLN A 132 -10.43 -30.73 9.00
C GLN A 132 -8.94 -30.49 9.20
N GLU A 133 -8.24 -30.07 8.16
CA GLU A 133 -6.84 -29.66 8.24
C GLU A 133 -6.69 -28.14 8.25
N GLU A 134 -5.58 -27.66 8.81
CA GLU A 134 -5.22 -26.26 8.76
C GLU A 134 -4.90 -25.86 7.32
N TYR A 135 -5.45 -24.73 6.88
CA TYR A 135 -5.24 -24.24 5.52
C TYR A 135 -3.77 -23.89 5.30
N THR A 136 -3.05 -24.74 4.55
CA THR A 136 -1.60 -24.61 4.39
C THR A 136 -1.21 -23.51 3.40
N ALA A 137 0.02 -23.00 3.53
CA ALA A 137 0.59 -22.04 2.58
C ALA A 137 0.62 -22.59 1.14
N PHE A 138 0.76 -23.90 0.98
CA PHE A 138 0.69 -24.57 -0.33
C PHE A 138 -0.72 -24.48 -0.94
N ALA A 139 -1.76 -24.76 -0.15
CA ALA A 139 -3.15 -24.62 -0.59
C ALA A 139 -3.48 -23.17 -0.96
N MET A 140 -3.00 -22.20 -0.17
CA MET A 140 -3.13 -20.77 -0.47
C MET A 140 -2.45 -20.39 -1.78
N ALA A 141 -1.18 -20.79 -1.96
CA ALA A 141 -0.42 -20.49 -3.17
C ALA A 141 -1.06 -21.13 -4.41
N ASN A 142 -1.57 -22.35 -4.29
CA ASN A 142 -2.28 -23.01 -5.38
C ASN A 142 -3.59 -22.29 -5.75
N ASN A 143 -4.37 -21.83 -4.76
CA ASN A 143 -5.57 -21.04 -5.03
C ASN A 143 -5.24 -19.68 -5.66
N ILE A 144 -4.19 -18.99 -5.20
CA ILE A 144 -3.70 -17.76 -5.81
C ILE A 144 -3.28 -18.03 -7.26
N ARG A 145 -2.54 -19.12 -7.53
CA ARG A 145 -2.17 -19.52 -8.89
C ARG A 145 -3.38 -19.73 -9.79
N GLN A 146 -4.45 -20.37 -9.28
CA GLN A 146 -5.69 -20.57 -10.03
C GLN A 146 -6.42 -19.25 -10.28
N MET A 147 -6.53 -18.37 -9.28
CA MET A 147 -7.11 -17.02 -9.45
C MET A 147 -6.34 -16.20 -10.47
N LEU A 148 -5.01 -16.32 -10.45
CA LEU A 148 -4.10 -15.64 -11.37
C LEU A 148 -3.87 -16.42 -12.67
N LYS A 149 -4.54 -17.53 -12.94
CA LYS A 149 -4.30 -18.35 -14.15
C LYS A 149 -4.48 -17.55 -15.45
N LYS A 150 -5.38 -16.56 -15.45
CA LYS A 150 -5.58 -15.63 -16.59
C LYS A 150 -4.42 -14.65 -16.80
N LEU A 151 -3.63 -14.41 -15.76
CA LEU A 151 -2.48 -13.50 -15.75
C LEU A 151 -1.16 -14.26 -15.91
N LEU A 152 -1.04 -15.39 -15.21
CA LEU A 152 0.10 -16.29 -15.21
C LEU A 152 -0.20 -17.43 -16.18
N ARG A 153 0.21 -17.28 -17.44
CA ARG A 153 0.21 -18.39 -18.41
C ARG A 153 1.10 -19.51 -17.87
N PRO A 154 0.60 -20.73 -17.59
CA PRO A 154 1.45 -21.87 -17.29
C PRO A 154 2.29 -22.23 -18.53
N GLU A 155 3.56 -22.59 -18.33
CA GLU A 155 4.50 -22.91 -19.42
C GLU A 155 4.03 -24.04 -20.35
N GLU A 156 3.16 -24.92 -19.86
CA GLU A 156 2.56 -26.03 -20.62
C GLU A 156 1.65 -25.57 -21.77
N GLU A 157 1.13 -24.33 -21.73
CA GLU A 157 0.28 -23.76 -22.79
C GLU A 157 1.09 -22.96 -23.85
N LYS A 158 2.43 -22.95 -23.80
CA LYS A 158 3.28 -22.26 -24.80
C LYS A 158 3.16 -22.82 -26.23
N PHE A 159 2.69 -24.06 -26.39
CA PHE A 159 2.72 -24.78 -27.67
C PHE A 159 1.43 -24.72 -28.49
N LEU A 160 0.38 -24.06 -28.00
CA LEU A 160 -0.85 -23.88 -28.78
C LEU A 160 -0.83 -22.50 -29.48
N PRO A 161 -0.96 -22.44 -30.82
CA PRO A 161 -1.04 -21.20 -31.56
C PRO A 161 -2.47 -20.68 -31.44
N THR A 162 -2.79 -20.04 -30.34
CA THR A 162 -4.05 -19.30 -30.22
C THR A 162 -3.79 -18.01 -29.50
N TYR A 163 -3.99 -16.93 -30.25
CA TYR A 163 -4.11 -15.53 -29.85
C TYR A 163 -4.51 -15.42 -28.38
N GLY A 164 -3.50 -15.23 -27.53
CA GLY A 164 -3.74 -14.92 -26.14
C GLY A 164 -4.50 -13.61 -26.13
N LEU A 165 -5.75 -13.64 -25.70
CA LEU A 165 -6.43 -12.43 -25.27
C LEU A 165 -5.66 -11.95 -24.04
N ASP A 166 -4.66 -11.12 -24.30
CA ASP A 166 -3.89 -10.40 -23.32
C ASP A 166 -4.90 -9.61 -22.50
N VAL A 167 -5.12 -10.01 -21.25
CA VAL A 167 -6.01 -9.30 -20.33
C VAL A 167 -5.61 -7.82 -20.30
N PHE A 168 -4.30 -7.55 -20.38
CA PHE A 168 -3.75 -6.21 -20.55
C PHE A 168 -4.24 -5.50 -21.81
N TRP A 169 -4.27 -6.17 -22.97
CA TRP A 169 -4.74 -5.58 -24.22
C TRP A 169 -6.24 -5.24 -24.17
N GLU A 170 -7.05 -6.08 -23.53
CA GLU A 170 -8.47 -5.78 -23.32
C GLU A 170 -8.66 -4.53 -22.44
N TYR A 171 -7.89 -4.41 -21.35
CA TYR A 171 -7.93 -3.23 -20.49
C TYR A 171 -7.37 -1.97 -21.19
N ILE A 172 -6.28 -2.09 -21.94
CA ILE A 172 -5.72 -0.99 -22.75
C ILE A 172 -6.75 -0.53 -23.78
N TYR A 173 -7.43 -1.45 -24.46
CA TYR A 173 -8.46 -1.12 -25.42
C TYR A 173 -9.66 -0.42 -24.76
N LYS A 174 -10.13 -0.92 -23.61
CA LYS A 174 -11.19 -0.27 -22.82
C LYS A 174 -10.80 1.14 -22.39
N LEU A 175 -9.56 1.32 -21.90
CA LEU A 175 -9.02 2.62 -21.50
C LEU A 175 -8.96 3.57 -22.69
N ALA A 176 -8.42 3.14 -23.83
CA ALA A 176 -8.34 3.93 -25.05
C ALA A 176 -9.74 4.38 -25.53
N LYS A 177 -10.73 3.49 -25.45
CA LYS A 177 -12.12 3.82 -25.80
C LYS A 177 -12.72 4.85 -24.84
N LEU A 178 -12.40 4.76 -23.55
CA LEU A 178 -12.84 5.73 -22.54
C LEU A 178 -12.20 7.10 -22.77
N ILE A 179 -10.89 7.15 -23.01
CA ILE A 179 -10.17 8.39 -23.34
C ILE A 179 -10.75 9.02 -24.61
N ARG A 180 -11.03 8.23 -25.65
CA ARG A 180 -11.64 8.73 -26.89
C ARG A 180 -13.03 9.31 -26.66
N ARG A 181 -13.87 8.63 -25.86
CA ARG A 181 -15.21 9.14 -25.49
C ARG A 181 -15.12 10.42 -24.68
N PHE A 182 -14.21 10.45 -23.71
CA PHE A 182 -13.96 11.64 -22.89
C PHE A 182 -13.49 12.80 -23.75
N GLY A 183 -12.50 12.60 -24.63
CA GLY A 183 -12.00 13.62 -25.54
C GLY A 183 -13.08 14.16 -26.47
N LYS A 184 -13.96 13.29 -27.00
CA LYS A 184 -15.10 13.71 -27.82
C LYS A 184 -16.08 14.57 -27.01
N SER A 185 -16.50 14.09 -25.84
CA SER A 185 -17.44 14.81 -24.97
C SER A 185 -16.86 16.14 -24.49
N PHE A 186 -15.58 16.16 -24.12
CA PHE A 186 -14.86 17.35 -23.68
C PHE A 186 -14.74 18.38 -24.80
N GLY A 187 -14.37 17.94 -26.00
CA GLY A 187 -14.32 18.79 -27.20
C GLY A 187 -15.67 19.39 -27.54
N GLU A 188 -16.73 18.58 -27.59
CA GLU A 188 -18.09 19.05 -27.88
C GLU A 188 -18.64 20.00 -26.79
N THR A 189 -18.25 19.80 -25.53
CA THR A 189 -18.75 20.63 -24.41
C THR A 189 -17.99 21.96 -24.30
N LEU A 190 -16.66 21.96 -24.43
CA LEU A 190 -15.84 23.17 -24.30
C LEU A 190 -15.73 23.98 -25.58
N ILE A 191 -15.64 23.33 -26.74
CA ILE A 191 -15.58 23.98 -28.05
C ILE A 191 -17.00 24.04 -28.62
N ASN A 192 -17.89 24.67 -27.86
CA ASN A 192 -19.23 24.98 -28.33
C ASN A 192 -19.22 26.33 -29.05
N SER A 193 -20.10 26.56 -30.03
CA SER A 193 -20.12 27.84 -30.77
C SER A 193 -20.81 28.98 -30.00
N SER A 194 -21.14 28.80 -28.72
CA SER A 194 -21.91 29.78 -27.95
C SER A 194 -20.98 30.76 -27.24
N ILE A 195 -21.03 32.02 -27.67
CA ILE A 195 -20.27 33.13 -27.07
C ILE A 195 -20.48 33.23 -25.55
N SER A 196 -21.69 32.97 -25.05
CA SER A 196 -22.00 33.02 -23.62
C SER A 196 -21.16 32.06 -22.78
N TRP A 197 -20.83 30.87 -23.30
CA TRP A 197 -20.00 29.90 -22.59
C TRP A 197 -18.53 30.33 -22.54
N TYR A 198 -18.02 30.94 -23.61
CA TYR A 198 -16.67 31.50 -23.62
C TYR A 198 -16.49 32.64 -22.60
N ILE A 199 -17.50 33.50 -22.45
CA ILE A 199 -17.49 34.56 -21.43
C ILE A 199 -17.38 33.92 -20.04
N ILE A 200 -18.18 32.90 -19.75
CA ILE A 200 -18.12 32.16 -18.48
C ILE A 200 -16.72 31.57 -18.27
N TYR A 201 -16.13 30.90 -19.28
CA TYR A 201 -14.79 30.32 -19.16
C TYR A 201 -13.72 31.36 -18.87
N ILE A 202 -13.77 32.52 -19.52
CA ILE A 202 -12.83 33.62 -19.29
C ILE A 202 -12.98 34.18 -17.87
N THR A 203 -14.21 34.41 -17.40
CA THR A 203 -14.45 34.89 -16.04
C THR A 203 -13.94 33.90 -15.00
N LEU A 204 -14.18 32.60 -15.20
CA LEU A 204 -13.73 31.53 -14.29
C LEU A 204 -12.20 31.44 -14.27
N ALA A 205 -11.54 31.53 -15.43
CA ALA A 205 -10.08 31.56 -15.53
C ALA A 205 -9.49 32.76 -14.80
N LEU A 206 -10.12 33.93 -14.89
CA LEU A 206 -9.68 35.16 -14.23
C LEU A 206 -9.80 35.04 -12.69
N ILE A 207 -10.91 34.47 -12.20
CA ILE A 207 -11.08 34.17 -10.76
C ILE A 207 -9.99 33.20 -10.27
N ILE A 208 -9.73 32.12 -11.01
CA ILE A 208 -8.68 31.15 -10.66
C ILE A 208 -7.30 31.82 -10.62
N MET A 209 -6.98 32.66 -11.63
CA MET A 209 -5.70 33.39 -11.64
C MET A 209 -5.54 34.31 -10.44
N ILE A 210 -6.60 35.02 -10.03
CA ILE A 210 -6.56 35.88 -8.83
C ILE A 210 -6.33 35.03 -7.58
N ILE A 211 -7.02 33.90 -7.42
CA ILE A 211 -6.83 32.99 -6.27
C ILE A 211 -5.39 32.48 -6.23
N VAL A 212 -4.86 32.02 -7.37
CA VAL A 212 -3.49 31.51 -7.44
C VAL A 212 -2.47 32.61 -7.16
N ALA A 213 -2.67 33.82 -7.68
CA ALA A 213 -1.76 34.95 -7.46
C ALA A 213 -1.82 35.55 -6.04
N THR A 214 -2.91 35.31 -5.30
CA THR A 214 -3.08 35.77 -3.91
C THR A 214 -2.67 34.70 -2.88
N MET A 215 -2.67 33.42 -3.27
CA MET A 215 -2.27 32.30 -2.41
C MET A 215 -0.87 31.74 -2.70
N GLY A 216 -0.26 32.10 -3.83
CA GLY A 216 1.15 31.85 -4.14
C GLY A 216 2.04 32.99 -3.67
#